data_AF-A0A318E7C1-F1
#
_entry.id   AF-A0A318E7C1-F1
#
_cell.length_a   1.000
_cell.length_b   1.000
_cell.length_c   1.000
_cell.angle_alpha   90.00
_cell.angle_beta   90.00
_cell.angle_gamma   90.00
#
_symmetry.space_group_name_H-M   'P 1'
#
loop_
_entity.id
_entity.type
_entity.pdbx_description
1 polymer ?
#
loop_
_entity_poly.entity_id
_entity_poly.type
_entity_poly.pdbx_seq_one_letter_code
_entity_poly.pdbx_strand_id
1 'polypeptide(L)' 'MLNMHSDAHRETNIDVFVTEPFDFDREYAAAYIQELVLGLKLPVASLDTLIEMKRLAGRTKDLADIEELVSIRERIRDQ' A
#
# COMPACT_ATOMS: atom_id res chain seq x y z
N MET A 1 -5.16 -8.85 -10.30
CA MET A 1 -3.76 -8.61 -9.90
C MET A 1 -2.89 -9.47 -10.79
N LEU A 2 -1.86 -8.90 -11.39
CA LEU A 2 -0.88 -9.59 -12.23
C LEU A 2 0.45 -9.60 -11.50
N ASN A 3 1.06 -10.76 -11.35
CA ASN A 3 2.32 -10.90 -10.62
C ASN A 3 3.47 -10.97 -11.63
N MET A 4 4.39 -10.01 -11.56
CA MET A 4 5.58 -9.94 -12.39
C MET A 4 6.78 -10.45 -11.58
N HIS A 5 7.67 -11.18 -12.26
CA HIS A 5 8.90 -11.69 -11.68
C HIS A 5 10.09 -11.28 -12.55
N SER A 6 11.25 -11.09 -11.91
CA SER A 6 12.52 -10.85 -12.58
C SER A 6 13.42 -12.07 -12.41
N ASP A 7 14.01 -12.56 -13.49
CA ASP A 7 14.99 -13.67 -13.41
C ASP A 7 16.22 -13.30 -12.58
N ALA A 8 16.61 -12.01 -12.57
CA ALA A 8 17.70 -11.51 -11.74
C ALA A 8 17.30 -11.33 -10.26
N HIS A 9 16.00 -11.17 -9.96
CA HIS A 9 15.48 -10.89 -8.63
C HIS A 9 14.25 -11.76 -8.32
N ARG A 10 14.43 -13.08 -8.33
CA ARG A 10 13.32 -14.05 -8.23
C ARG A 10 12.54 -14.00 -6.92
N GLU A 11 13.15 -13.52 -5.84
CA GLU A 11 12.49 -13.42 -4.54
C GLU A 11 11.62 -12.15 -4.41
N THR A 12 11.74 -11.21 -5.35
CA THR A 12 11.02 -9.94 -5.32
C THR A 12 9.92 -9.94 -6.37
N ASN A 13 8.78 -10.51 -5.99
CA ASN A 13 7.58 -10.44 -6.81
C ASN A 13 6.99 -9.02 -6.78
N ILE A 14 6.55 -8.56 -7.95
CA ILE A 14 5.88 -7.27 -8.10
C ILE A 14 4.42 -7.55 -8.48
N ASP A 15 3.50 -7.15 -7.60
CA ASP A 15 2.07 -7.26 -7.86
C ASP A 15 1.57 -5.97 -8.53
N VAL A 16 0.95 -6.10 -9.70
CA VAL A 16 0.39 -4.99 -10.47
C VAL A 16 -1.13 -5.12 -10.54
N PHE A 17 -1.83 -4.03 -10.25
CA PHE A 17 -3.27 -3.95 -10.49
C PHE A 17 -3.54 -3.59 -11.96
N VAL A 18 -4.34 -4.41 -12.65
CA VAL A 18 -4.72 -4.17 -14.05
C VAL A 18 -5.80 -3.09 -14.16
N THR A 19 -6.66 -3.01 -13.14
CA THR A 19 -7.67 -1.98 -12.96
C THR A 19 -7.39 -1.26 -11.65
N GLU A 20 -7.56 0.05 -11.64
CA GLU A 20 -7.37 0.86 -10.44
C GLU A 20 -8.30 0.39 -9.31
N PRO A 21 -7.77 -0.01 -8.14
CA PRO A 21 -8.58 -0.50 -7.03
C PRO A 21 -9.18 0.64 -6.18
N PHE A 22 -8.78 1.88 -6.47
CA PHE A 22 -9.22 3.14 -5.87
C PHE A 22 -8.93 4.27 -6.88
N ASP A 23 -9.35 5.51 -6.59
CA ASP A 23 -9.05 6.69 -7.42
C ASP A 23 -7.53 6.98 -7.41
N PHE A 24 -6.82 6.49 -8.42
CA PHE A 24 -5.36 6.53 -8.46
C PHE A 24 -4.83 7.96 -8.55
N ASP A 25 -5.42 8.79 -9.42
CA ASP A 25 -4.97 10.16 -9.64
C ASP A 25 -5.08 10.99 -8.36
N ARG A 26 -6.20 10.86 -7.65
CA ARG A 26 -6.40 11.53 -6.37
C ARG A 26 -5.41 11.05 -5.32
N GLU A 27 -5.23 9.74 -5.20
CA GLU A 27 -4.33 9.15 -4.19
C GLU A 27 -2.87 9.52 -4.48
N TYR A 28 -2.45 9.42 -5.75
CA TYR A 28 -1.10 9.72 -6.18
C TYR A 28 -0.73 11.18 -5.95
N ALA A 29 -1.65 12.11 -6.22
CA ALA A 29 -1.44 13.53 -5.97
C ALA A 29 -1.29 13.88 -4.48
N ALA A 30 -1.94 13.10 -3.60
CA ALA A 30 -1.89 13.27 -2.14
C ALA A 30 -0.93 12.30 -1.44
N ALA A 31 -0.18 11.49 -2.20
CA ALA A 31 0.58 10.37 -1.66
C ALA A 31 1.67 10.82 -0.70
N TYR A 32 1.90 10.01 0.33
CA TYR A 32 3.03 10.21 1.23
C TYR A 32 4.33 9.81 0.51
N ILE A 33 5.26 10.75 0.36
CA ILE A 33 6.55 10.48 -0.30
C ILE A 33 7.55 9.95 0.73
N GLN A 34 7.79 8.64 0.69
CA GLN A 34 8.79 7.98 1.52
C GLN A 34 10.14 7.94 0.79
N GLU A 35 11.20 8.42 1.45
CA GLU A 35 12.58 8.17 1.02
C GLU A 35 13.03 6.81 1.58
N LEU A 36 13.23 5.81 0.71
CA LEU A 36 13.62 4.46 1.15
C LEU A 36 15.14 4.32 1.30
N VAL A 37 15.87 4.92 0.37
CA VAL A 37 17.33 5.06 0.41
C VAL A 37 17.69 6.42 -0.16
N LEU A 38 18.93 6.88 0.04
CA LEU A 38 19.38 8.20 -0.38
C LEU A 38 19.05 8.44 -1.87
N GLY A 39 18.18 9.42 -2.13
CA GLY A 39 17.78 9.82 -3.48
C GLY A 39 16.67 8.97 -4.11
N LEU A 40 16.21 7.89 -3.47
CA LEU A 40 15.06 7.10 -3.93
C LEU A 40 13.82 7.44 -3.11
N LYS A 41 12.96 8.24 -3.72
CA LYS A 41 11.68 8.67 -3.17
C LYS A 41 10.54 7.96 -3.87
N LEU A 42 9.66 7.33 -3.11
CA LEU A 42 8.50 6.60 -3.63
C LEU A 42 7.21 7.15 -3.02
N PRO A 43 6.16 7.34 -3.84
CA PRO A 43 4.83 7.60 -3.33
C PRO A 43 4.26 6.34 -2.69
N VAL A 44 3.74 6.50 -1.48
CA VAL A 44 3.09 5.44 -0.70
C VAL A 44 1.64 5.84 -0.50
N ALA A 45 0.73 4.90 -0.72
CA ALA A 45 -0.69 5.09 -0.48
C ALA A 45 -0.95 5.37 1.01
N SER A 46 -1.95 6.21 1.27
CA SER A 46 -2.41 6.57 2.59
C SER A 46 -2.93 5.36 3.36
N LEU A 47 -2.84 5.44 4.70
CA LEU A 47 -3.36 4.40 5.59
C LEU A 47 -4.86 4.14 5.36
N ASP A 48 -5.64 5.20 5.10
CA ASP A 48 -7.07 5.05 4.87
C ASP A 48 -7.37 4.26 3.59
N THR A 49 -6.65 4.54 2.49
CA THR A 49 -6.76 3.79 1.24
C THR A 49 -6.31 2.34 1.42
N LEU A 50 -5.22 2.09 2.15
CA LEU A 50 -4.76 0.72 2.44
C LEU A 50 -5.77 -0.09 3.27
N ILE A 51 -6.40 0.54 4.27
CA ILE A 51 -7.43 -0.10 5.10
C ILE A 51 -8.66 -0.46 4.25
N GLU A 52 -9.13 0.46 3.40
CA GLU A 52 -10.29 0.22 2.55
C GLU A 52 -10.03 -0.89 1.53
N MET A 53 -8.87 -0.88 0.89
CA MET A 53 -8.47 -1.96 -0.01
C MET A 53 -8.48 -3.34 0.67
N LYS A 54 -7.96 -3.42 1.90
CA LYS A 54 -7.94 -4.67 2.67
C LYS A 54 -9.35 -5.13 3.07
N ARG A 55 -10.23 -4.19 3.43
CA ARG A 55 -11.65 -4.49 3.73
C ARG A 55 -12.37 -5.07 2.52
N LEU A 56 -12.17 -4.47 1.34
CA LEU A 56 -12.77 -4.94 0.08
C LEU A 56 -12.22 -6.30 -0.36
N ALA A 57 -10.93 -6.57 -0.11
CA ALA A 57 -10.33 -7.87 -0.43
C ALA A 57 -10.88 -9.02 0.44
N GLY A 58 -11.28 -8.74 1.68
CA GLY A 58 -12.07 -9.65 2.53
C GLY A 58 -11.38 -10.96 2.91
N ARG A 59 -10.05 -11.07 2.80
CA ARG A 59 -9.34 -12.31 3.17
C ARG A 59 -9.22 -12.39 4.69
N THR A 60 -9.31 -13.60 5.26
CA THR A 60 -9.15 -13.81 6.71
C THR A 60 -7.83 -13.26 7.26
N LYS A 61 -6.75 -13.27 6.44
CA LYS A 61 -5.45 -12.69 6.78
C LYS A 61 -5.46 -11.15 6.81
N ASP A 62 -6.34 -10.50 6.07
CA ASP A 62 -6.41 -9.03 6.01
C ASP A 62 -6.96 -8.42 7.32
N LEU A 63 -7.63 -9.20 8.19
CA LEU A 63 -8.18 -8.70 9.46
C LEU A 63 -7.09 -8.19 10.42
N ALA A 64 -6.03 -8.98 10.61
CA ALA A 64 -4.90 -8.59 11.47
C ALA A 64 -4.18 -7.35 10.90
N ASP A 65 -4.01 -7.30 9.58
CA ASP A 65 -3.39 -6.15 8.92
C ASP A 65 -4.24 -4.88 9.07
N ILE A 66 -5.57 -4.97 9.00
CA ILE A 66 -6.47 -3.83 9.23
C ILE A 66 -6.33 -3.31 10.65
N GLU A 67 -6.29 -4.20 11.66
CA GLU A 67 -6.13 -3.81 13.06
C GLU A 67 -4.81 -3.05 13.29
N GLU A 68 -3.72 -3.56 12.74
CA GLU A 68 -2.41 -2.91 12.83
C GLU A 68 -2.39 -1.54 12.15
N LEU A 69 -2.93 -1.44 10.92
CA LEU A 69 -3.00 -0.17 10.19
C LEU A 69 -3.84 0.88 10.91
N VAL A 70 -4.96 0.47 11.53
CA VAL A 70 -5.77 1.36 12.36
C VAL A 70 -4.97 1.84 13.57
N SER A 71 -4.26 0.94 14.26
CA SER A 71 -3.41 1.32 15.39
C SER A 71 -2.33 2.35 15.01
N ILE A 72 -1.66 2.13 13.87
CA ILE A 72 -0.67 3.08 13.33
C ILE A 72 -1.32 4.44 13.05
N ARG A 73 -2.50 4.45 12.43
CA ARG A 73 -3.21 5.69 12.10
C ARG A 73 -3.56 6.50 13.34
N GLU A 74 -4.07 5.86 14.39
CA GLU A 74 -4.41 6.59 15.63
C GLU A 74 -3.15 7.13 16.32
N ARG A 75 -2.05 6.36 16.35
CA ARG A 75 -0.76 6.85 16.89
C ARG A 75 -0.20 8.07 16.17
N ILE A 76 -0.41 8.18 14.85
CA ILE A 76 0.03 9.33 14.05
C ILE A 76 -0.88 10.53 14.29
N ARG A 77 -2.18 10.31 14.54
CA ARG A 77 -3.14 11.40 14.85
C ARG A 77 -2.91 12.04 16.22
N ASP A 78 -2.41 11.26 17.18
CA ASP A 78 -2.13 11.72 18.54
C ASP A 78 -0.77 12.44 18.70
N GLN A 79 -0.04 12.65 17.59
CA GLN A 79 1.25 13.37 17.52
C GLN A 79 1.10 14.74 16.87
#